data_AF-A0A0G2JAK1-F1
#
_entry.id   AF-A0A0G2JAK1-F1
#
_cell.length_a   1.000
_cell.length_b   1.000
_cell.length_c   1.000
_cell.angle_alpha   90.00
_cell.angle_beta   90.00
_cell.angle_gamma   90.00
#
_symmetry.space_group_name_H-M   'P 1'
#
loop_
_entity.id
_entity.type
_entity.pdbx_description
1 polymer ?
#
loop_
_entity_poly.entity_id
_entity_poly.type
_entity_poly.pdbx_seq_one_letter_code
_entity_poly.pdbx_strand_id
1 'polypeptide(L)'
;MSFYFSLFETVSLFASAFIVNYLVLDGRANYLEGALLISAYVITTLVAFFYPSCENLSSASGAPDAELVKKMLASWSMRRELGVEMVQRLMFLFEMITTSQ
;
A
#
# COMPACT_ATOMS: atom_id res chain seq x y z
N MET A 1 -0.63 -6.39 -26.48
CA MET A 1 -0.60 -6.16 -25.02
C MET A 1 0.83 -6.33 -24.57
N SER A 2 1.47 -5.27 -24.08
CA SER A 2 2.90 -5.24 -23.72
C SER A 2 3.07 -5.13 -22.21
N PHE A 3 4.04 -5.84 -21.64
CA PHE A 3 4.40 -5.82 -20.23
C PHE A 3 5.34 -4.65 -19.89
N TYR A 4 4.82 -3.42 -19.90
CA TYR A 4 5.57 -2.26 -19.41
C TYR A 4 5.18 -1.96 -17.97
N PHE A 5 5.93 -2.53 -17.03
CA PHE A 5 5.82 -2.20 -15.61
C PHE A 5 6.69 -1.00 -15.26
N SER A 6 6.22 -0.17 -14.33
CA SER A 6 7.08 0.85 -13.72
C SER A 6 8.19 0.18 -12.92
N LEU A 7 9.32 0.87 -12.73
CA LEU A 7 10.40 0.44 -11.84
C LEU A 7 9.87 0.08 -10.44
N PHE A 8 8.90 0.84 -9.92
CA PHE A 8 8.27 0.58 -8.63
C PHE A 8 7.57 -0.78 -8.58
N GLU A 9 6.74 -1.09 -9.58
CA GLU A 9 5.96 -2.31 -9.65
C GLU A 9 6.86 -3.54 -9.83
N THR A 10 7.90 -3.40 -10.67
CA THR A 10 8.88 -4.46 -10.90
C THR A 10 9.68 -4.79 -9.63
N VAL A 11 10.13 -3.77 -8.89
CA VAL A 11 10.86 -3.94 -7.63
C VAL A 11 9.95 -4.52 -6.53
N SER A 12 8.70 -4.06 -6.45
CA SER A 12 7.73 -4.58 -5.47
C SER A 12 7.42 -6.05 -5.71
N LEU A 13 7.22 -6.46 -6.96
CA LEU A 13 6.99 -7.87 -7.30
C LEU A 13 8.23 -8.72 -6.97
N PHE A 14 9.42 -8.24 -7.31
CA PHE A 14 10.67 -8.95 -7.01
C PHE A 14 10.90 -9.11 -5.50
N ALA A 15 10.67 -8.05 -4.72
CA ALA A 15 10.80 -8.08 -3.27
C ALA A 15 9.81 -9.06 -2.62
N SER A 16 8.54 -9.06 -3.08
CA SER A 16 7.53 -10.00 -2.56
C SER A 16 7.89 -11.46 -2.86
N ALA A 17 8.37 -11.76 -4.07
CA ALA A 17 8.79 -13.10 -4.45
C ALA A 17 10.03 -13.56 -3.65
N PHE A 18 10.97 -12.66 -3.38
CA PHE A 18 12.16 -12.96 -2.60
C PHE A 18 11.83 -13.31 -1.14
N ILE A 19 10.96 -12.53 -0.50
CA ILE A 19 10.51 -12.76 0.88
C ILE A 19 9.76 -14.09 0.99
N VAL A 20 8.82 -14.36 0.08
CA VAL A 20 8.08 -15.64 0.05
C VAL A 20 9.04 -16.82 -0.14
N ASN A 21 10.03 -16.69 -1.02
CA ASN A 21 11.00 -17.76 -1.28
C ASN A 21 11.86 -18.06 -0.04
N TYR A 22 12.24 -17.03 0.73
CA TYR A 22 12.94 -17.21 2.01
C TYR A 22 12.09 -17.94 3.05
N LEU A 23 10.80 -17.58 3.17
CA LEU A 23 9.86 -18.24 4.07
C LEU A 23 9.60 -19.72 3.70
N VAL A 24 9.49 -20.02 2.41
CA VAL A 24 9.27 -21.40 1.94
C VAL A 24 10.51 -22.27 2.22
N LEU A 25 11.72 -21.71 2.13
CA LEU A 25 12.97 -22.43 2.40
C LEU A 25 13.16 -22.77 3.89
N ASP A 26 12.52 -22.04 4.80
CA ASP A 26 12.57 -22.32 6.24
C ASP A 26 11.79 -23.60 6.60
N GLY A 27 10.88 -24.06 5.72
CA GLY A 27 10.25 -25.39 5.78
C GLY A 27 9.32 -25.64 6.98
N ARG A 28 9.10 -24.65 7.86
CA ARG A 28 8.32 -24.73 9.11
C ARG A 28 7.38 -23.53 9.24
N ALA A 29 6.16 -23.63 8.71
CA ALA A 29 5.20 -22.54 8.81
C ALA A 29 4.73 -22.29 10.26
N ASN A 30 5.07 -21.11 10.80
CA ASN A 30 4.58 -20.62 12.10
C ASN A 30 3.55 -19.48 11.93
N TYR A 31 2.69 -19.25 12.93
CA TYR A 31 1.75 -18.13 12.90
C TYR A 31 2.45 -16.77 12.78
N LEU A 32 3.66 -16.63 13.34
CA LEU A 32 4.49 -15.43 13.21
C LEU A 32 5.01 -15.23 11.77
N GLU A 33 5.31 -16.30 11.05
CA GLU A 33 5.77 -16.24 9.66
C GLU A 33 4.64 -15.79 8.71
N GLY A 34 3.42 -16.29 8.95
CA GLY A 34 2.23 -15.83 8.24
C GLY A 34 1.91 -14.35 8.50
N ALA A 35 2.07 -13.89 9.75
CA ALA A 35 1.89 -12.48 10.10
C ALA A 35 2.91 -11.56 9.40
N LEU A 36 4.13 -12.06 9.16
CA LEU A 36 5.15 -11.33 8.41
C LEU A 36 4.74 -11.15 6.93
N LEU A 37 4.15 -12.18 6.30
CA LEU A 37 3.62 -12.07 4.94
C LEU A 37 2.44 -11.09 4.83
N ILE A 38 1.51 -11.11 5.79
CA ILE A 38 0.38 -10.17 5.82
C ILE A 38 0.87 -8.73 6.01
N SER A 39 1.83 -8.51 6.92
CA SER A 39 2.39 -7.16 7.14
C SER A 39 3.12 -6.64 5.89
N ALA A 40 3.91 -7.47 5.20
CA ALA A 40 4.55 -7.10 3.94
C ALA A 40 3.53 -6.69 2.87
N TYR A 41 2.41 -7.42 2.75
CA TYR A 41 1.33 -7.09 1.80
C TYR A 41 0.67 -5.74 2.10
N VAL A 42 0.42 -5.43 3.37
CA VAL A 42 -0.15 -4.14 3.80
C VAL A 42 0.82 -2.99 3.49
N ILE A 43 2.12 -3.17 3.74
CA ILE A 43 3.14 -2.17 3.41
C ILE A 43 3.17 -1.89 1.91
N THR A 44 3.17 -2.93 1.06
CA THR A 44 3.13 -2.77 -0.40
C THR A 44 1.88 -1.99 -0.85
N THR A 45 0.73 -2.27 -0.23
CA THR A 45 -0.53 -1.58 -0.55
C THR A 45 -0.49 -0.10 -0.15
N LEU A 46 0.11 0.23 0.99
CA LEU A 46 0.30 1.62 1.42
C LEU A 46 1.23 2.39 0.49
N VAL A 47 2.34 1.78 0.07
CA VAL A 47 3.26 2.43 -0.85
C VAL A 47 2.60 2.66 -2.21
N ALA A 48 1.82 1.69 -2.71
CA ALA A 48 1.03 1.86 -3.94
C ALA A 48 -0.03 2.97 -3.82
N PHE A 49 -0.61 3.17 -2.63
CA PHE A 49 -1.58 4.24 -2.38
C PHE A 49 -0.94 5.63 -2.36
N PHE A 50 0.28 5.76 -1.85
CA PHE A 50 1.02 7.03 -1.81
C PHE A 50 1.79 7.33 -3.09
N TYR A 51 1.94 6.38 -4.02
CA TYR A 51 2.66 6.57 -5.27
C TYR A 51 1.85 7.48 -6.22
N PRO A 52 2.27 8.75 -6.46
CA PRO A 52 1.54 9.63 -7.35
C PRO A 52 1.74 9.17 -8.80
N SER A 53 0.66 8.84 -9.50
CA SER A 53 0.71 8.67 -10.95
C SER A 53 1.12 10.00 -11.58
N CYS A 54 2.10 9.99 -12.50
CA CYS A 54 2.65 11.18 -13.18
C CYS A 54 1.59 12.11 -13.82
N GLU A 55 0.35 11.65 -13.99
CA GLU A 55 -0.80 12.44 -14.41
C GLU A 55 -1.14 13.59 -13.45
N ASN A 56 -0.97 13.42 -12.14
CA ASN A 56 -1.31 14.44 -11.14
C ASN A 56 -0.32 15.62 -11.09
N LEU A 57 0.90 15.44 -11.62
CA LEU A 57 1.93 16.48 -11.62
C LEU A 57 1.66 17.53 -12.71
N SER A 58 1.08 17.09 -13.84
CA SER A 58 0.78 17.95 -15.00
C SER A 58 -0.39 18.90 -14.74
N SER A 59 -1.37 18.48 -13.93
CA SER A 59 -2.55 19.30 -13.57
C SER A 59 -2.26 20.39 -12.51
N ALA A 60 -1.12 20.34 -11.83
CA ALA A 60 -0.77 21.27 -10.75
C ALA A 60 -0.04 22.55 -11.22
N SER A 61 0.21 22.70 -12.53
CA SER A 61 0.93 23.85 -13.12
C SER A 61 0.02 25.04 -13.45
N GLY A 62 -1.30 24.88 -13.41
CA GLY A 62 -2.26 25.98 -13.56
C GLY A 62 -2.57 26.63 -12.21
N ALA A 63 -2.68 27.96 -12.17
CA ALA A 63 -3.07 28.69 -10.96
C ALA A 63 -4.34 28.07 -10.33
N PRO A 64 -4.30 27.69 -9.05
CA PRO A 64 -5.38 26.91 -8.46
C PRO A 64 -6.60 27.81 -8.25
N ASP A 65 -7.66 27.56 -9.02
CA ASP A 65 -8.98 28.11 -8.77
C ASP A 65 -9.52 27.56 -7.43
N ALA A 66 -10.16 28.42 -6.64
CA ALA A 66 -10.62 28.06 -5.28
C ALA A 66 -11.60 26.88 -5.26
N GLU A 67 -12.30 26.63 -6.38
CA GLU A 67 -13.18 25.47 -6.60
C GLU A 67 -12.39 24.17 -6.73
N LEU A 68 -11.33 24.15 -7.56
CA LEU A 68 -10.45 22.99 -7.71
C LEU A 68 -9.70 22.69 -6.42
N VAL A 69 -9.25 23.70 -5.67
CA VAL A 69 -8.66 23.50 -4.33
C VAL A 69 -9.66 22.86 -3.37
N LYS A 70 -10.92 23.31 -3.35
CA LYS A 70 -11.96 22.70 -2.52
C LYS A 70 -12.25 21.26 -2.94
N LYS A 71 -12.28 20.96 -4.24
CA LYS A 71 -12.48 19.59 -4.76
C LYS A 71 -11.29 18.68 -4.46
N MET A 72 -10.07 19.19 -4.58
CA MET A 72 -8.85 18.48 -4.19
C MET A 72 -8.82 18.23 -2.68
N LEU A 73 -9.13 19.24 -1.86
CA LEU A 73 -9.18 19.09 -0.41
C LEU A 73 -10.29 18.13 0.04
N ALA A 74 -11.47 18.17 -0.60
CA ALA A 74 -12.56 17.24 -0.31
C ALA A 74 -12.20 15.81 -0.73
N SER A 75 -11.61 15.63 -1.92
CA SER A 75 -11.10 14.34 -2.39
C SER A 75 -10.00 13.80 -1.48
N TRP A 76 -9.07 14.66 -1.05
CA TRP A 76 -7.98 14.30 -0.16
C TRP A 76 -8.46 14.02 1.27
N SER A 77 -9.49 14.72 1.75
CA SER A 77 -10.13 14.44 3.04
C SER A 77 -10.85 13.09 3.01
N MET A 78 -11.64 12.83 1.97
CA MET A 78 -12.34 11.55 1.77
C MET A 78 -11.35 10.38 1.67
N ARG A 79 -10.26 10.57 0.93
CA ARG A 79 -9.24 9.53 0.72
C ARG A 79 -8.39 9.30 1.98
N ARG A 80 -8.18 10.34 2.81
CA ARG A 80 -7.54 10.20 4.12
C ARG A 80 -8.41 9.40 5.09
N GLU A 81 -9.72 9.65 5.15
CA GLU A 81 -10.63 8.93 6.05
C GLU A 81 -10.74 7.45 5.70
N LEU A 82 -10.84 7.13 4.40
CA LEU A 82 -10.78 5.74 3.92
C LEU A 82 -9.43 5.07 4.22
N GLY A 83 -8.33 5.82 4.07
CA GLY A 83 -6.98 5.31 4.34
C GLY A 83 -6.76 5.01 5.82
N VAL A 84 -7.13 5.92 6.74
CA VAL A 84 -6.94 5.71 8.18
C VAL A 84 -7.90 4.66 8.74
N GLU A 85 -9.15 4.59 8.27
CA GLU A 85 -10.09 3.54 8.69
C GLU A 85 -9.63 2.15 8.22
N MET A 86 -9.13 2.03 6.98
CA MET A 86 -8.60 0.77 6.47
C MET A 86 -7.35 0.35 7.23
N VAL A 87 -6.42 1.27 7.47
CA VAL A 87 -5.20 1.02 8.25
C VAL A 87 -5.54 0.67 9.69
N GLN A 88 -6.48 1.36 10.32
CA GLN A 88 -6.88 1.10 11.69
C GLN A 88 -7.60 -0.25 11.82
N ARG A 89 -8.46 -0.62 10.85
CA ARG A 89 -9.09 -1.95 10.81
C ARG A 89 -8.09 -3.08 10.53
N LEU A 90 -7.12 -2.85 9.65
CA LEU A 90 -6.03 -3.80 9.39
C LEU A 90 -5.08 -3.93 10.59
N MET A 91 -4.79 -2.83 11.28
CA MET A 91 -3.96 -2.82 12.49
C MET A 91 -4.65 -3.55 13.63
N PHE A 92 -5.98 -3.39 13.78
CA PHE A 92 -6.77 -4.12 14.76
C PHE A 92 -6.84 -5.62 14.46
N LEU A 93 -6.94 -6.00 13.18
CA LEU A 93 -6.85 -7.40 12.75
C LEU A 93 -5.45 -7.99 13.02
N PHE A 94 -4.39 -7.22 12.77
CA PHE A 94 -3.03 -7.64 13.05
C PHE A 94 -2.80 -7.84 14.56
N GLU A 95 -3.27 -6.91 15.39
CA GLU A 95 -3.18 -7.00 16.85
C GLU A 95 -4.00 -8.16 17.43
N MET A 96 -5.17 -8.46 16.84
CA MET A 96 -5.99 -9.62 17.19
C MET A 96 -5.27 -10.95 16.86
N ILE A 97 -4.55 -11.02 15.74
CA ILE A 97 -3.82 -12.23 15.31
C ILE A 97 -2.59 -12.45 16.19
N THR A 98 -1.88 -11.40 16.59
CA THR A 98 -0.65 -11.52 17.41
C THR A 98 -0.94 -11.74 18.91
N THR A 99 -2.09 -11.30 19.42
CA THR A 99 -2.53 -11.54 20.81
C THR A 99 -3.09 -12.95 21.05
N SER A 100 -3.47 -13.68 20.00
CA SER A 100 -4.07 -15.02 20.11
C SER A 100 -3.06 -16.18 20.21
N GLN A 101 -1.76 -15.88 20.35
CA GLN A 101 -0.69 -16.85 20.63
C GLN A 101 -0.13 -16.61 22.03
#